data_AF-A0A9D1DZS3-F1
#
_entry.id   AF-A0A9D1DZS3-F1
#
_cell.length_a   1.000
_cell.length_b   1.000
_cell.length_c   1.000
_cell.angle_alpha   90.00
_cell.angle_beta   90.00
_cell.angle_gamma   90.00
#
_symmetry.space_group_name_H-M   'P 1'
#
loop_
_entity.id
_entity.type
_entity.pdbx_description
1 polymer ?
#
loop_
_entity_poly.entity_id
_entity_poly.type
_entity_poly.pdbx_seq_one_letter_code
_entity_poly.pdbx_strand_id
1 'polypeptide(L)'
;MGSRGYFRLIAVLLIVVVAASIGFALMMADEGTGSWIYVAAQVLLIAAVVLLVILYQKTIKPLNTLSGGIDLIKEQDFSTRLRPVGQKDADRIIELFNRMSDRLHNEELRIQEQNHFLDQLIAASPAGVLIMDIGHRIDSSNPALDRMLGVRSIEPYRGQLLQDSPLPLLRLLAGLQPDEGRILQTDPLHIYRCTLSSFMDRGFPHPFYMVEPLTEELYEAEKRGYKKVIRVISHEVNNTMAGITSALYAIQQTSTDSGDGDTAAMLSILLSRIDRMSRFITDYASMARIPDPVCRPVDACAFMRRVLPFLESLRGQKQIAFVTEIDEKAGEVPIDQVLMEQVLTNIVKNAVEAFPDGSPDARITVTARPGYWCVADNGTPIPEETARHLFTPFFSTKPDGKGIGLIVIHEILTRSGIRFSLGTGEDGITRFEMFFKTIQ
;
A
#
# COMPACT_ATOMS: atom_id res chain seq x y z
N MET A 1 -41.45 39.86 24.82
CA MET A 1 -42.29 40.90 24.19
C MET A 1 -41.45 41.67 23.19
N GLY A 2 -41.70 41.49 21.88
CA GLY A 2 -40.91 42.14 20.83
C GLY A 2 -41.07 43.67 20.80
N SER A 3 -40.17 44.36 20.08
CA SER A 3 -40.16 45.82 19.85
C SER A 3 -41.53 46.41 19.49
N ARG A 4 -42.40 45.63 18.83
CA ARG A 4 -43.80 45.96 18.52
C ARG A 4 -44.68 46.17 19.76
N GLY A 5 -44.40 45.49 20.87
CA GLY A 5 -45.12 45.61 22.14
C GLY A 5 -44.84 46.95 22.83
N TYR A 6 -43.57 47.37 22.89
CA TYR A 6 -43.19 48.69 23.41
C TYR A 6 -43.73 49.83 22.55
N PHE A 7 -43.70 49.69 21.22
CA PHE A 7 -44.29 50.67 20.31
C PHE A 7 -45.80 50.80 20.51
N ARG A 8 -46.53 49.68 20.63
CA ARG A 8 -47.97 49.70 20.93
C ARG A 8 -48.24 50.35 22.28
N LEU A 9 -47.42 50.08 23.29
CA LEU A 9 -47.60 50.63 24.63
C LEU A 9 -47.35 52.15 24.65
N ILE A 10 -46.33 52.63 23.94
CA ILE A 10 -46.02 54.07 23.80
C ILE A 10 -47.08 54.78 22.94
N ALA A 11 -47.54 54.16 21.85
CA ALA A 11 -48.59 54.70 21.00
C ALA A 11 -49.93 54.79 21.75
N VAL A 12 -50.28 53.75 22.53
CA VAL A 12 -51.46 53.77 23.41
C VAL A 12 -51.33 54.86 24.47
N LEU A 13 -50.16 55.00 25.11
CA LEU A 13 -49.91 56.08 26.08
C LEU A 13 -50.08 57.46 25.43
N LEU A 14 -49.59 57.67 24.20
CA LEU A 14 -49.75 58.92 23.46
C LEU A 14 -51.24 59.19 23.15
N ILE A 15 -51.97 58.18 22.67
CA ILE A 15 -53.41 58.30 22.40
C ILE A 15 -54.17 58.65 23.68
N VAL A 16 -53.80 58.04 24.81
CA VAL A 16 -54.40 58.35 26.12
C VAL A 16 -54.07 59.78 26.54
N VAL A 17 -52.83 60.25 26.37
CA VAL A 17 -52.44 61.64 26.70
C VAL A 17 -53.14 62.65 25.79
N VAL A 18 -53.30 62.35 24.50
CA VAL A 18 -54.04 63.18 23.53
C VAL A 18 -55.53 63.19 23.87
N ALA A 19 -56.13 62.02 24.15
CA ALA A 19 -57.53 61.92 24.50
C ALA A 19 -57.82 62.62 25.85
N ALA A 20 -56.91 62.51 26.81
CA ALA A 20 -57.00 63.22 28.09
C ALA A 20 -56.84 64.74 27.92
N SER A 21 -55.93 65.21 27.05
CA SER A 21 -55.75 66.63 26.79
C SER A 21 -56.93 67.25 26.04
N ILE A 22 -57.50 66.52 25.07
CA ILE A 22 -58.73 66.92 24.36
C ILE A 22 -59.94 66.90 25.30
N GLY A 23 -60.09 65.85 26.12
CA GLY A 23 -61.18 65.74 27.09
C GLY A 23 -61.14 66.85 28.15
N PHE A 24 -59.94 67.18 28.63
CA PHE A 24 -59.72 68.28 29.57
C PHE A 24 -59.97 69.65 28.93
N ALA A 25 -59.56 69.85 27.68
CA ALA A 25 -59.83 71.07 26.93
C ALA A 25 -61.34 71.28 26.69
N LEU A 26 -62.10 70.21 26.43
CA LEU A 26 -63.55 70.27 26.24
C LEU A 26 -64.30 70.57 27.56
N MET A 27 -63.88 70.02 28.69
CA MET A 27 -64.50 70.33 30.00
C MET A 27 -64.25 71.79 30.42
N MET A 28 -63.09 72.37 30.11
CA MET A 28 -62.73 73.74 30.49
C MET A 28 -63.22 74.82 29.50
N ALA A 29 -63.80 74.42 28.37
CA ALA A 29 -64.33 75.34 27.37
C ALA A 29 -65.59 76.08 27.84
N ASP A 30 -66.32 75.54 28.83
CA ASP A 30 -67.59 76.09 29.32
C ASP A 30 -67.43 77.21 30.38
N GLU A 31 -66.27 77.32 31.04
CA GLU A 31 -66.08 78.24 32.19
C GLU A 31 -65.24 79.51 31.91
N GLY A 32 -65.04 79.90 30.65
CA GLY A 32 -64.48 81.21 30.28
C GLY A 32 -63.04 81.53 30.75
N THR A 33 -62.36 80.60 31.42
CA THR A 33 -61.04 80.80 32.07
C THR A 33 -59.93 79.92 31.46
N GLY A 34 -60.09 79.44 30.22
CA GLY A 34 -59.33 78.30 29.67
C GLY A 34 -58.17 78.59 28.71
N SER A 35 -57.83 79.84 28.37
CA SER A 35 -56.86 80.09 27.26
C SER A 35 -55.43 79.63 27.55
N TRP A 36 -54.92 79.84 28.77
CA TRP A 36 -53.55 79.45 29.14
C TRP A 36 -53.40 77.93 29.32
N ILE A 37 -54.45 77.27 29.82
CA ILE A 37 -54.49 75.82 30.02
C ILE A 37 -54.47 75.10 28.67
N TYR A 38 -55.20 75.61 27.69
CA TYR A 38 -55.21 75.07 26.33
C TYR A 38 -53.82 75.15 25.66
N VAL A 39 -53.14 76.30 25.79
CA VAL A 39 -51.77 76.47 25.28
C VAL A 39 -50.80 75.51 25.98
N ALA A 40 -50.91 75.35 27.31
CA ALA A 40 -50.07 74.40 28.05
C ALA A 40 -50.29 72.94 27.59
N ALA A 41 -51.54 72.55 27.30
CA ALA A 41 -51.86 71.23 26.77
C ALA A 41 -51.27 70.99 25.37
N GLN A 42 -51.29 71.99 24.49
CA GLN A 42 -50.66 71.91 23.16
C GLN A 42 -49.14 71.79 23.25
N VAL A 43 -48.51 72.55 24.15
CA VAL A 43 -47.05 72.46 24.37
C VAL A 43 -46.66 71.09 24.91
N LEU A 44 -47.44 70.53 25.84
CA LEU A 44 -47.23 69.18 26.38
C LEU A 44 -47.37 68.11 25.29
N LEU A 45 -48.34 68.27 24.39
CA LEU A 45 -48.53 67.37 23.25
C LEU A 45 -47.32 67.40 22.31
N ILE A 46 -46.85 68.60 21.94
CA ILE A 46 -45.67 68.76 21.08
C ILE A 46 -44.44 68.15 21.77
N ALA A 47 -44.24 68.39 23.06
CA ALA A 47 -43.15 67.81 23.83
C ALA A 47 -43.22 66.27 23.86
N ALA A 48 -44.42 65.69 24.00
CA ALA A 48 -44.62 64.25 23.96
C ALA A 48 -44.29 63.64 22.58
N VAL A 49 -44.69 64.31 21.49
CA VAL A 49 -44.35 63.88 20.12
C VAL A 49 -42.84 63.96 19.88
N VAL A 50 -42.19 65.05 20.30
CA VAL A 50 -40.73 65.20 20.19
C VAL A 50 -40.01 64.12 21.00
N LEU A 51 -40.44 63.84 22.23
CA LEU A 51 -39.90 62.77 23.05
C LEU A 51 -40.05 61.39 22.39
N LEU A 52 -41.18 61.15 21.72
CA LEU A 52 -41.44 59.91 20.99
C LEU A 52 -40.53 59.75 19.78
N VAL A 53 -40.31 60.80 18.99
CA VAL A 53 -39.35 60.79 17.87
C VAL A 53 -37.94 60.50 18.38
N ILE A 54 -37.54 61.13 19.50
CA ILE A 54 -36.24 60.88 20.14
C ILE A 54 -36.13 59.42 20.60
N LEU A 55 -37.15 58.87 21.26
CA LEU A 55 -37.17 57.47 21.70
C LEU A 55 -37.14 56.49 20.53
N TYR A 56 -37.89 56.76 19.46
CA TYR A 56 -37.88 55.94 18.26
C TYR A 56 -36.49 55.88 17.62
N GLN A 57 -35.84 57.04 17.48
CA GLN A 57 -34.48 57.14 16.93
C GLN A 57 -33.44 56.47 17.83
N LYS A 58 -33.55 56.63 19.17
CA LYS A 58 -32.58 56.10 20.14
C LYS A 58 -32.79 54.63 20.53
N THR A 59 -33.91 54.00 20.18
CA THR A 59 -34.19 52.62 20.64
C THR A 59 -34.52 51.67 19.50
N ILE A 60 -35.37 52.06 18.55
CA ILE A 60 -35.91 51.12 17.55
C ILE A 60 -34.99 50.98 16.33
N LYS A 61 -34.48 52.10 15.80
CA LYS A 61 -33.59 52.09 14.61
C LYS A 61 -32.31 51.25 14.80
N PRO A 62 -31.63 51.29 15.96
CA PRO A 62 -30.48 50.43 16.23
C PRO A 62 -30.84 48.94 16.30
N LEU A 63 -31.96 48.60 16.95
CA LEU A 63 -32.42 47.21 17.10
C LEU A 63 -32.71 46.56 15.75
N ASN A 64 -33.32 47.28 14.81
CA ASN A 64 -33.57 46.76 13.46
C ASN A 64 -32.28 46.53 12.67
N THR A 65 -31.28 47.41 12.82
CA THR A 65 -29.98 47.28 12.15
C THR A 65 -29.22 46.05 12.68
N LEU A 66 -29.28 45.81 14.00
CA LEU A 66 -28.71 44.63 14.63
C LEU A 66 -29.45 43.34 14.26
N SER A 67 -30.78 43.38 14.17
CA SER A 67 -31.57 42.23 13.71
C SER A 67 -31.17 41.81 12.29
N GLY A 68 -30.97 42.78 11.39
CA GLY A 68 -30.47 42.49 10.03
C GLY A 68 -29.06 41.89 10.05
N GLY A 69 -28.20 42.30 10.98
CA GLY A 69 -26.89 41.67 11.18
C GLY A 69 -26.97 40.19 11.56
N ILE A 70 -27.91 39.81 12.41
CA ILE A 70 -28.10 38.40 12.82
C ILE A 70 -28.59 37.56 11.63
N ASP A 71 -29.45 38.11 10.79
CA ASP A 71 -29.91 37.43 9.57
C ASP A 71 -28.75 37.19 8.59
N LEU A 72 -27.82 38.16 8.45
CA LEU A 72 -26.60 37.99 7.65
C LEU A 72 -25.69 36.85 8.17
N ILE A 73 -25.53 36.70 9.49
CA ILE A 73 -24.79 35.56 10.07
C ILE A 73 -25.48 34.24 9.77
N LYS A 74 -26.81 34.20 9.85
CA LYS A 74 -27.60 33.00 9.55
C LYS A 74 -27.50 32.60 8.08
N GLU A 75 -27.35 33.57 7.19
CA GLU A 75 -27.13 33.39 5.76
C GLU A 75 -25.63 33.15 5.40
N GLN A 76 -24.74 33.09 6.39
CA GLN A 76 -23.28 32.91 6.23
C GLN A 76 -22.61 33.99 5.35
N ASP A 77 -23.23 35.15 5.18
CA ASP A 77 -22.64 36.28 4.46
C ASP A 77 -21.81 37.16 5.41
N PHE A 78 -20.59 36.73 5.67
CA PHE A 78 -19.63 37.46 6.53
C PHE A 78 -18.96 38.65 5.82
N SER A 79 -19.23 38.88 4.54
CA SER A 79 -18.62 39.95 3.74
C SER A 79 -19.28 41.32 3.96
N THR A 80 -20.51 41.31 4.50
CA THR A 80 -21.33 42.50 4.68
C THR A 80 -21.07 43.17 6.03
N ARG A 81 -20.83 44.49 6.03
CA ARG A 81 -20.60 45.29 7.24
C ARG A 81 -21.85 46.09 7.64
N LEU A 82 -22.14 46.15 8.93
CA LEU A 82 -23.18 47.03 9.47
C LEU A 82 -22.66 48.46 9.59
N ARG A 83 -23.49 49.43 9.17
CA ARG A 83 -23.19 50.86 9.26
C ARG A 83 -23.51 51.39 10.66
N PRO A 84 -22.69 52.30 11.23
CA PRO A 84 -22.97 52.94 12.51
C PRO A 84 -24.24 53.81 12.42
N VAL A 85 -24.98 53.89 13.52
CA VAL A 85 -26.26 54.61 13.62
C VAL A 85 -26.15 55.90 14.44
N GLY A 86 -24.97 56.22 14.98
CA GLY A 86 -24.67 57.47 15.68
C GLY A 86 -25.03 57.46 17.17
N GLN A 87 -25.16 56.28 17.76
CA GLN A 87 -25.48 56.09 19.18
C GLN A 87 -24.42 55.21 19.83
N LYS A 88 -23.77 55.73 20.88
CA LYS A 88 -22.59 55.12 21.50
C LYS A 88 -22.74 53.63 21.85
N ASP A 89 -23.84 53.23 22.47
CA ASP A 89 -24.05 51.83 22.87
C ASP A 89 -24.34 50.91 21.68
N ALA A 90 -25.11 51.39 20.71
CA ALA A 90 -25.41 50.63 19.50
C ALA A 90 -24.19 50.50 18.58
N ASP A 91 -23.45 51.59 18.41
CA ASP A 91 -22.23 51.61 17.61
C ASP A 91 -21.16 50.69 18.21
N ARG A 92 -21.07 50.58 19.54
CA ARG A 92 -20.20 49.59 20.21
C ARG A 92 -20.58 48.14 19.87
N ILE A 93 -21.88 47.83 19.78
CA ILE A 93 -22.34 46.49 19.38
C ILE A 93 -22.09 46.27 17.88
N ILE A 94 -22.33 47.27 17.04
CA ILE A 94 -22.04 47.23 15.59
C ILE A 94 -20.54 46.99 15.36
N GLU A 95 -19.65 47.67 16.10
CA GLU A 95 -18.21 47.43 16.05
C GLU A 95 -17.85 46.01 16.50
N LEU A 96 -18.49 45.50 17.56
CA LEU A 96 -18.27 44.12 18.00
C LEU A 96 -18.72 43.11 16.95
N PHE A 97 -19.88 43.33 16.33
CA PHE A 97 -20.41 42.52 15.24
C PHE A 97 -19.49 42.52 14.02
N ASN A 98 -19.05 43.72 13.58
CA ASN A 98 -18.15 43.85 12.43
C ASN A 98 -16.81 43.15 12.72
N ARG A 99 -16.24 43.30 13.92
CA ARG A 99 -15.03 42.56 14.33
C ARG A 99 -15.23 41.05 14.34
N MET A 100 -16.39 40.57 14.78
CA MET A 100 -16.71 39.15 14.79
C MET A 100 -16.86 38.60 13.37
N SER A 101 -17.54 39.34 12.49
CA SER A 101 -17.69 38.98 11.07
C SER A 101 -16.34 38.94 10.36
N ASP A 102 -15.48 39.93 10.61
CA ASP A 102 -14.11 39.94 10.10
C ASP A 102 -13.32 38.70 10.58
N ARG A 103 -13.48 38.29 11.85
CA ARG A 103 -12.83 37.07 12.37
C ARG A 103 -13.36 35.80 11.71
N LEU A 104 -14.68 35.64 11.61
CA LEU A 104 -15.30 34.46 11.01
C LEU A 104 -14.94 34.33 9.53
N HIS A 105 -14.97 35.44 8.80
CA HIS A 105 -14.55 35.47 7.39
C HIS A 105 -13.08 35.04 7.23
N ASN A 106 -12.19 35.56 8.08
CA ASN A 106 -10.78 35.17 8.06
C ASN A 106 -10.56 33.71 8.48
N GLU A 107 -11.35 33.18 9.42
CA GLU A 107 -11.29 31.76 9.78
C GLU A 107 -11.75 30.86 8.64
N GLU A 108 -12.86 31.21 7.96
CA GLU A 108 -13.37 30.47 6.81
C GLU A 108 -12.36 30.49 5.66
N LEU A 109 -11.80 31.66 5.33
CA LEU A 109 -10.72 31.79 4.34
C LEU A 109 -9.52 30.92 4.72
N ARG A 110 -9.08 30.95 5.98
CA ARG A 110 -7.95 30.13 6.43
C ARG A 110 -8.22 28.63 6.29
N ILE A 111 -9.44 28.19 6.60
CA ILE A 111 -9.84 26.79 6.43
C ILE A 111 -9.85 26.41 4.94
N GLN A 112 -10.39 27.28 4.08
CA GLN A 112 -10.42 27.04 2.63
C GLN A 112 -9.01 26.99 2.03
N GLU A 113 -8.13 27.93 2.41
CA GLU A 113 -6.71 27.93 1.99
C GLU A 113 -5.98 26.67 2.46
N GLN A 114 -6.21 26.25 3.71
CA GLN A 114 -5.58 25.07 4.27
C GLN A 114 -6.06 23.79 3.58
N ASN A 115 -7.37 23.65 3.32
CA ASN A 115 -7.91 22.51 2.56
C ASN A 115 -7.39 22.50 1.13
N HIS A 116 -7.37 23.65 0.46
CA HIS A 116 -6.83 23.76 -0.89
C HIS A 116 -5.35 23.35 -0.95
N PHE A 117 -4.55 23.77 0.03
CA PHE A 117 -3.16 23.36 0.14
C PHE A 117 -3.01 21.85 0.37
N LEU A 118 -3.84 21.25 1.23
CA LEU A 118 -3.85 19.80 1.45
C LEU A 118 -4.21 19.03 0.17
N ASP A 119 -5.22 19.48 -0.57
CA ASP A 119 -5.62 18.89 -1.85
C ASP A 119 -4.48 18.96 -2.87
N GLN A 120 -3.77 20.10 -2.93
CA GLN A 120 -2.59 20.25 -3.78
C GLN A 120 -1.45 19.29 -3.38
N LEU A 121 -1.20 19.10 -2.07
CA LEU A 121 -0.20 18.15 -1.59
C LEU A 121 -0.55 16.71 -1.96
N ILE A 122 -1.82 16.31 -1.78
CA ILE A 122 -2.31 14.98 -2.16
C ILE A 122 -2.21 14.80 -3.68
N ALA A 123 -2.53 15.83 -4.46
CA ALA A 123 -2.46 15.79 -5.92
C ALA A 123 -1.03 15.73 -6.47
N ALA A 124 -0.09 16.42 -5.84
CA ALA A 124 1.32 16.46 -6.21
C ALA A 124 2.12 15.25 -5.70
N SER A 125 1.58 14.49 -4.75
CA SER A 125 2.24 13.30 -4.19
C SER A 125 2.54 12.27 -5.29
N PRO A 126 3.75 11.69 -5.34
CA PRO A 126 4.08 10.61 -6.27
C PRO A 126 3.41 9.28 -5.89
N ALA A 127 3.00 9.13 -4.63
CA ALA A 127 2.29 7.96 -4.14
C ALA A 127 0.81 8.06 -4.49
N GLY A 128 0.24 6.95 -4.94
CA GLY A 128 -1.20 6.80 -5.15
C GLY A 128 -1.94 6.71 -3.82
N VAL A 129 -3.02 7.46 -3.66
CA VAL A 129 -3.89 7.41 -2.48
C VAL A 129 -5.31 7.08 -2.93
N LEU A 130 -5.91 6.06 -2.33
CA LEU A 130 -7.30 5.68 -2.50
C LEU A 130 -8.04 5.84 -1.17
N ILE A 131 -9.03 6.71 -1.12
CA ILE A 131 -9.87 6.90 0.07
C ILE A 131 -11.14 6.08 -0.09
N MET A 132 -11.54 5.42 1.00
CA MET A 132 -12.74 4.61 1.05
C MET A 132 -13.77 5.21 2.00
N ASP A 133 -15.03 4.96 1.69
CA ASP A 133 -16.15 5.19 2.59
C ASP A 133 -16.17 4.13 3.71
N ILE A 134 -16.94 4.39 4.77
CA ILE A 134 -17.15 3.54 5.96
C ILE A 134 -17.60 2.13 5.55
N GLY A 135 -18.33 2.00 4.44
CA GLY A 135 -18.76 0.72 3.87
C GLY A 135 -17.72 -0.03 3.03
N HIS A 136 -16.45 0.34 3.11
CA HIS A 136 -15.35 -0.21 2.30
C HIS A 136 -15.56 -0.04 0.78
N ARG A 137 -16.15 1.08 0.38
CA ARG A 137 -16.43 1.43 -1.02
C ARG A 137 -15.50 2.54 -1.47
N ILE A 138 -15.16 2.55 -2.75
CA ILE A 138 -14.32 3.60 -3.34
C ILE A 138 -15.04 4.95 -3.19
N ASP A 139 -14.40 5.92 -2.54
CA ASP A 139 -14.91 7.29 -2.44
C ASP A 139 -14.16 8.25 -3.37
N SER A 140 -12.83 8.31 -3.25
CA SER A 140 -11.98 9.21 -4.03
C SER A 140 -10.55 8.69 -4.20
N SER A 141 -9.81 9.24 -5.16
CA SER A 141 -8.40 8.94 -5.42
C SER A 141 -7.61 10.22 -5.70
N ASN A 142 -6.29 10.12 -5.64
CA ASN A 142 -5.42 11.16 -6.16
C ASN A 142 -4.99 10.89 -7.62
N PRO A 143 -4.53 11.92 -8.36
CA PRO A 143 -4.08 11.78 -9.75
C PRO A 143 -2.89 10.83 -9.95
N ALA A 144 -2.08 10.60 -8.91
CA ALA A 144 -1.00 9.61 -8.98
C ALA A 144 -1.56 8.19 -9.09
N LEU A 145 -2.57 7.85 -8.30
CA LEU A 145 -3.22 6.55 -8.38
C LEU A 145 -3.95 6.37 -9.71
N ASP A 146 -4.64 7.40 -10.21
CA ASP A 146 -5.32 7.32 -11.51
C ASP A 146 -4.35 6.99 -12.65
N ARG A 147 -3.16 7.60 -12.64
CA ARG A 147 -2.07 7.28 -13.56
C ARG A 147 -1.58 5.84 -13.40
N MET A 148 -1.43 5.34 -12.17
CA MET A 148 -1.02 3.96 -11.90
C MET A 148 -2.06 2.94 -12.36
N LEU A 149 -3.34 3.28 -12.26
CA LEU A 149 -4.47 2.48 -12.72
C LEU A 149 -4.70 2.57 -14.24
N GLY A 150 -4.03 3.49 -14.93
CA GLY A 150 -4.21 3.74 -16.36
C GLY A 150 -5.56 4.39 -16.69
N VAL A 151 -6.23 5.03 -15.72
CA VAL A 151 -7.52 5.70 -15.90
C VAL A 151 -7.37 7.22 -15.87
N ARG A 152 -8.34 7.93 -16.46
CA ARG A 152 -8.37 9.40 -16.37
C ARG A 152 -8.89 9.90 -15.01
N SER A 153 -9.69 9.08 -14.34
CA SER A 153 -10.43 9.43 -13.12
C SER A 153 -11.00 8.15 -12.49
N ILE A 154 -11.07 8.07 -11.17
CA ILE A 154 -11.70 6.96 -10.44
C ILE A 154 -13.22 7.09 -10.33
N GLU A 155 -13.79 8.25 -10.65
CA GLU A 155 -15.21 8.61 -10.51
C GLU A 155 -16.19 7.56 -11.06
N PRO A 156 -15.94 6.91 -12.23
CA PRO A 156 -16.82 5.84 -12.73
C PRO A 156 -16.91 4.60 -11.82
N TYR A 157 -15.93 4.43 -10.91
CA TYR A 157 -15.83 3.32 -9.98
C TYR A 157 -16.26 3.69 -8.55
N ARG A 158 -16.68 4.95 -8.32
CA ARG A 158 -17.14 5.41 -7.01
C ARG A 158 -18.33 4.58 -6.53
N GLY A 159 -18.32 4.19 -5.26
CA GLY A 159 -19.35 3.35 -4.64
C GLY A 159 -19.22 1.84 -4.90
N GLN A 160 -18.28 1.40 -5.76
CA GLN A 160 -18.00 -0.02 -5.98
C GLN A 160 -17.12 -0.60 -4.87
N LEU A 161 -17.23 -1.91 -4.67
CA LEU A 161 -16.30 -2.66 -3.82
C LEU A 161 -15.02 -2.97 -4.62
N LEU A 162 -13.88 -2.99 -3.92
CA LEU A 162 -12.57 -3.26 -4.53
C LEU A 162 -12.52 -4.59 -5.31
N GLN A 163 -13.16 -5.63 -4.78
CA GLN A 163 -13.22 -6.97 -5.35
C GLN A 163 -14.00 -7.05 -6.68
N ASP A 164 -14.98 -6.15 -6.88
CA ASP A 164 -15.87 -6.16 -8.04
C ASP A 164 -15.34 -5.27 -9.18
N SER A 165 -14.24 -4.55 -8.94
CA SER A 165 -13.67 -3.63 -9.91
C SER A 165 -12.97 -4.38 -11.06
N PRO A 166 -13.12 -3.93 -12.33
CA PRO A 166 -12.41 -4.53 -13.46
C PRO A 166 -10.90 -4.34 -13.39
N LEU A 167 -10.41 -3.36 -12.60
CA LEU A 167 -8.99 -3.01 -12.53
C LEU A 167 -8.21 -4.03 -11.67
N PRO A 168 -7.12 -4.63 -12.20
CA PRO A 168 -6.34 -5.65 -11.48
C PRO A 168 -5.78 -5.16 -10.13
N LEU A 169 -5.22 -3.94 -10.10
CA LEU A 169 -4.62 -3.38 -8.89
C LEU A 169 -5.66 -3.22 -7.76
N LEU A 170 -6.86 -2.73 -8.08
CA LEU A 170 -7.93 -2.55 -7.08
C LEU A 170 -8.39 -3.89 -6.47
N ARG A 171 -8.47 -4.95 -7.27
CA ARG A 171 -8.80 -6.29 -6.78
C ARG A 171 -7.73 -6.83 -5.83
N LEU A 172 -6.45 -6.57 -6.12
CA LEU A 172 -5.34 -6.98 -5.26
C LEU A 172 -5.31 -6.23 -3.92
N LEU A 173 -5.77 -4.98 -3.88
CA LEU A 173 -5.86 -4.19 -2.65
C LEU A 173 -6.90 -4.73 -1.66
N ALA A 174 -7.93 -5.45 -2.13
CA ALA A 174 -9.01 -5.97 -1.29
C ALA A 174 -8.52 -6.97 -0.21
N GLY A 175 -7.36 -7.61 -0.41
CA GLY A 175 -6.82 -8.62 0.51
C GLY A 175 -5.79 -8.10 1.53
N LEU A 176 -5.64 -6.79 1.69
CA LEU A 176 -4.67 -6.18 2.60
C LEU A 176 -5.18 -6.15 4.06
N GLN A 177 -4.28 -6.45 4.99
CA GLN A 177 -4.49 -6.26 6.42
C GLN A 177 -4.09 -4.82 6.82
N PRO A 178 -4.72 -4.23 7.85
CA PRO A 178 -4.35 -2.90 8.34
C PRO A 178 -2.88 -2.86 8.81
N ASP A 179 -2.19 -1.76 8.50
CA ASP A 179 -0.81 -1.43 8.91
C ASP A 179 0.29 -2.42 8.46
N GLU A 180 -0.03 -3.37 7.57
CA GLU A 180 0.94 -4.27 6.95
C GLU A 180 1.25 -3.83 5.51
N GLY A 181 2.52 -3.53 5.24
CA GLY A 181 3.00 -3.19 3.90
C GLY A 181 3.18 -4.44 3.05
N ARG A 182 2.43 -4.55 1.95
CA ARG A 182 2.48 -5.70 1.05
C ARG A 182 2.93 -5.27 -0.34
N ILE A 183 3.81 -6.07 -0.95
CA ILE A 183 4.26 -5.84 -2.33
C ILE A 183 3.27 -6.55 -3.25
N LEU A 184 2.63 -5.78 -4.13
CA LEU A 184 1.68 -6.25 -5.12
C LEU A 184 2.26 -6.02 -6.52
N GLN A 185 2.18 -7.06 -7.35
CA GLN A 185 2.62 -7.00 -8.74
C GLN A 185 1.41 -7.16 -9.65
N THR A 186 1.22 -6.20 -10.56
CA THR A 186 0.14 -6.24 -11.55
C THR A 186 0.64 -6.82 -12.86
N ASP A 187 1.79 -6.34 -13.32
CA ASP A 187 2.51 -6.76 -14.52
C ASP A 187 4.02 -6.88 -14.22
N PRO A 188 4.82 -7.53 -15.10
CA PRO A 188 6.27 -7.62 -14.93
C PRO A 188 6.96 -6.27 -14.69
N LEU A 189 6.43 -5.19 -15.26
CA LEU A 189 6.99 -3.84 -15.20
C LEU A 189 6.44 -2.96 -14.06
N HIS A 190 5.40 -3.41 -13.36
CA HIS A 190 4.62 -2.57 -12.43
C HIS A 190 4.50 -3.24 -11.06
N ILE A 191 5.45 -2.92 -10.18
CA ILE A 191 5.52 -3.38 -8.79
C ILE A 191 5.13 -2.22 -7.88
N TYR A 192 4.22 -2.48 -6.95
CA TYR A 192 3.72 -1.48 -6.01
C TYR A 192 3.87 -1.97 -4.57
N ARG A 193 4.33 -1.10 -3.68
CA ARG A 193 4.19 -1.30 -2.23
C ARG A 193 2.87 -0.67 -1.81
N CYS A 194 1.99 -1.49 -1.25
CA CYS A 194 0.65 -1.07 -0.85
C CYS A 194 0.46 -1.22 0.67
N THR A 195 -0.10 -0.21 1.31
CA THR A 195 -0.46 -0.23 2.74
C THR A 195 -1.90 0.19 2.91
N LEU A 196 -2.60 -0.44 3.86
CA LEU A 196 -3.94 -0.05 4.30
C LEU A 196 -3.82 0.63 5.66
N SER A 197 -4.24 1.87 5.76
CA SER A 197 -4.30 2.62 7.01
C SER A 197 -5.68 3.26 7.17
N SER A 198 -5.95 3.86 8.32
CA SER A 198 -7.20 4.58 8.55
C SER A 198 -6.94 5.90 9.26
N PHE A 199 -7.80 6.88 9.00
CA PHE A 199 -7.84 8.14 9.75
C PHE A 199 -9.20 8.32 10.40
N MET A 200 -9.26 9.08 11.48
CA MET A 200 -10.52 9.36 12.18
C MET A 200 -11.17 10.60 11.58
N ASP A 201 -12.40 10.47 11.09
CA ASP A 201 -13.25 11.61 10.73
C ASP A 201 -14.62 11.50 11.39
N ARG A 202 -15.03 12.57 12.08
CA ARG A 202 -16.26 12.65 12.89
C ARG A 202 -16.46 11.48 13.86
N GLY A 203 -15.38 10.89 14.35
CA GLY A 203 -15.40 9.76 15.28
C GLY A 203 -15.47 8.37 14.61
N PHE A 204 -15.45 8.29 13.28
CA PHE A 204 -15.44 7.04 12.53
C PHE A 204 -14.12 6.86 11.78
N PRO A 205 -13.53 5.64 11.78
CA PRO A 205 -12.33 5.35 11.01
C PRO A 205 -12.67 5.25 9.53
N HIS A 206 -12.05 6.10 8.71
CA HIS A 206 -12.11 6.05 7.26
C HIS A 206 -10.85 5.35 6.73
N PRO A 207 -11.00 4.19 6.05
CA PRO A 207 -9.87 3.48 5.51
C PRO A 207 -9.33 4.18 4.26
N PHE A 208 -8.02 4.15 4.08
CA PHE A 208 -7.36 4.58 2.85
C PHE A 208 -6.20 3.65 2.50
N TYR A 209 -5.98 3.46 1.20
CA TYR A 209 -4.85 2.71 0.67
C TYR A 209 -3.81 3.67 0.14
N MET A 210 -2.55 3.41 0.49
CA MET A 210 -1.41 4.09 -0.09
C MET A 210 -0.68 3.11 -1.01
N VAL A 211 -0.40 3.55 -2.24
CA VAL A 211 0.18 2.76 -3.32
C VAL A 211 1.44 3.47 -3.80
N GLU A 212 2.59 2.91 -3.49
CA GLU A 212 3.88 3.49 -3.85
C GLU A 212 4.53 2.67 -4.97
N PRO A 213 4.87 3.28 -6.12
CA PRO A 213 5.52 2.56 -7.19
C PRO A 213 6.94 2.21 -6.76
N LEU A 214 7.27 0.93 -6.82
CA LEU A 214 8.63 0.46 -6.63
C LEU A 214 9.24 0.28 -8.02
N THR A 215 10.22 1.11 -8.37
CA THR A 215 10.94 0.90 -9.64
C THR A 215 11.65 -0.45 -9.59
N GLU A 216 11.61 -1.19 -10.70
CA GLU A 216 12.37 -2.44 -10.86
C GLU A 216 13.85 -2.22 -10.53
N GLU A 217 14.40 -1.05 -10.88
CA GLU A 217 15.77 -0.65 -10.54
C GLU A 217 16.03 -0.57 -9.04
N LEU A 218 15.09 -0.04 -8.24
CA LEU A 218 15.23 0.07 -6.78
C LEU A 218 15.08 -1.30 -6.12
N TYR A 219 14.12 -2.11 -6.57
CA TYR A 219 13.97 -3.49 -6.10
C TYR A 219 15.20 -4.35 -6.44
N GLU A 220 15.70 -4.27 -7.67
CA GLU A 220 16.93 -4.95 -8.08
C GLU A 220 18.18 -4.35 -7.40
N ALA A 221 18.20 -3.06 -7.07
CA ALA A 221 19.27 -2.47 -6.26
C ALA A 221 19.25 -3.01 -4.82
N GLU A 222 18.09 -3.13 -4.20
CA GLU A 222 17.91 -3.69 -2.86
C GLU A 222 18.29 -5.17 -2.84
N LYS A 223 17.79 -5.96 -3.81
CA LYS A 223 18.15 -7.38 -4.01
C LYS A 223 19.65 -7.55 -4.26
N ARG A 224 20.28 -6.69 -5.08
CA ARG A 224 21.75 -6.67 -5.27
C ARG A 224 22.49 -6.32 -3.99
N GLY A 225 21.98 -5.39 -3.20
CA GLY A 225 22.50 -5.02 -1.88
C GLY A 225 22.52 -6.22 -0.93
N TYR A 226 21.37 -6.91 -0.78
CA TYR A 226 21.27 -8.13 0.01
C TYR A 226 22.21 -9.23 -0.49
N LYS A 227 22.28 -9.47 -1.81
CA LYS A 227 23.24 -10.43 -2.39
C LYS A 227 24.69 -10.08 -2.05
N LYS A 228 25.05 -8.78 -2.06
CA LYS A 228 26.40 -8.32 -1.71
C LYS A 228 26.69 -8.52 -0.23
N VAL A 229 25.73 -8.24 0.66
CA VAL A 229 25.85 -8.50 2.10
C VAL A 229 26.02 -9.99 2.38
N ILE A 230 25.18 -10.84 1.79
CA ILE A 230 25.27 -12.31 1.92
C ILE A 230 26.66 -12.80 1.48
N ARG A 231 27.21 -12.27 0.37
CA ARG A 231 28.56 -12.62 -0.10
C ARG A 231 29.64 -12.28 0.92
N VAL A 232 29.60 -11.08 1.51
CA VAL A 232 30.60 -10.65 2.50
C VAL A 232 30.48 -11.48 3.77
N ILE A 233 29.26 -11.67 4.29
CA ILE A 233 29.01 -12.50 5.47
C ILE A 233 29.49 -13.94 5.22
N SER A 234 29.22 -14.50 4.06
CA SER A 234 29.61 -15.89 3.76
C SER A 234 31.12 -16.05 3.73
N HIS A 235 31.86 -15.08 3.18
CA HIS A 235 33.32 -15.08 3.24
C HIS A 235 33.83 -14.97 4.68
N GLU A 236 33.25 -14.07 5.48
CA GLU A 236 33.71 -13.85 6.85
C GLU A 236 33.39 -15.02 7.79
N VAL A 237 32.22 -15.63 7.63
CA VAL A 237 31.86 -16.83 8.41
C VAL A 237 32.68 -18.03 7.97
N ASN A 238 32.93 -18.24 6.68
CA ASN A 238 33.80 -19.34 6.23
C ASN A 238 35.23 -19.16 6.76
N ASN A 239 35.75 -17.92 6.76
CA ASN A 239 37.08 -17.62 7.30
C ASN A 239 37.17 -17.91 8.80
N THR A 240 36.18 -17.46 9.58
CA THR A 240 36.14 -17.72 11.04
C THR A 240 35.95 -19.21 11.35
N MET A 241 35.08 -19.90 10.61
CA MET A 241 34.87 -21.35 10.75
C MET A 241 36.10 -22.16 10.41
N ALA A 242 36.86 -21.78 9.37
CA ALA A 242 38.13 -22.41 9.05
C ALA A 242 39.15 -22.26 10.20
N GLY A 243 39.24 -21.07 10.81
CA GLY A 243 40.10 -20.83 11.97
C GLY A 243 39.73 -21.67 13.20
N ILE A 244 38.43 -21.75 13.52
CA ILE A 244 37.93 -22.59 14.63
C ILE A 244 38.18 -24.07 14.33
N THR A 245 37.94 -24.50 13.09
CA THR A 245 38.20 -25.88 12.65
C THR A 245 39.67 -26.25 12.85
N SER A 246 40.60 -25.40 12.42
CA SER A 246 42.04 -25.63 12.60
C SER A 246 42.45 -25.71 14.08
N ALA A 247 41.90 -24.84 14.93
CA ALA A 247 42.16 -24.86 16.36
C ALA A 247 41.63 -26.15 17.03
N LEU A 248 40.43 -26.59 16.66
CA LEU A 248 39.84 -27.82 17.17
C LEU A 248 40.59 -29.07 16.68
N TYR A 249 41.07 -29.10 15.43
CA TYR A 249 41.94 -30.18 14.94
C TYR A 249 43.24 -30.27 15.74
N ALA A 250 43.87 -29.13 16.08
CA ALA A 250 45.09 -29.10 16.88
C ALA A 250 44.86 -29.63 18.31
N ILE A 251 43.72 -29.28 18.93
CA ILE A 251 43.33 -29.79 20.24
C ILE A 251 43.02 -31.29 20.16
N GLN A 252 42.28 -31.74 19.13
CA GLN A 252 41.93 -33.14 18.95
C GLN A 252 43.18 -34.01 18.84
N GLN A 253 44.17 -33.58 18.05
CA GLN A 253 45.43 -34.29 17.87
C GLN A 253 46.22 -34.43 19.19
N THR A 254 46.18 -33.39 20.03
CA THR A 254 46.81 -33.40 21.37
C THR A 254 46.05 -34.31 22.36
N SER A 255 44.71 -34.29 22.33
CA SER A 255 43.87 -35.11 23.20
C SER A 255 43.92 -36.60 22.85
N THR A 256 44.05 -36.96 21.56
CA THR A 256 44.27 -38.35 21.15
C THR A 256 45.60 -38.91 21.65
N ASP A 257 46.66 -38.10 21.70
CA ASP A 257 47.95 -38.49 22.28
C ASP A 257 47.92 -38.60 23.81
N SER A 258 46.95 -37.95 24.46
CA SER A 258 46.76 -37.93 25.91
C SER A 258 45.95 -39.11 26.46
N GLY A 259 45.31 -39.92 25.59
CA GLY A 259 44.49 -41.07 25.96
C GLY A 259 43.07 -40.74 26.43
N ASP A 260 42.60 -39.50 26.27
CA ASP A 260 41.26 -39.06 26.69
C ASP A 260 40.26 -39.19 25.53
N GLY A 261 39.61 -40.35 25.45
CA GLY A 261 38.73 -40.71 24.33
C GLY A 261 37.44 -39.89 24.24
N ASP A 262 36.93 -39.40 25.36
CA ASP A 262 35.67 -38.63 25.40
C ASP A 262 35.85 -37.21 24.85
N THR A 263 36.97 -36.55 25.14
CA THR A 263 37.29 -35.23 24.56
C THR A 263 37.56 -35.32 23.06
N ALA A 264 38.26 -36.35 22.59
CA ALA A 264 38.46 -36.58 21.17
C ALA A 264 37.15 -36.85 20.41
N ALA A 265 36.22 -37.61 21.01
CA ALA A 265 34.89 -37.86 20.46
C ALA A 265 34.07 -36.55 20.38
N MET A 266 34.05 -35.74 21.44
CA MET A 266 33.31 -34.47 21.47
C MET A 266 33.87 -33.46 20.45
N LEU A 267 35.19 -33.40 20.27
CA LEU A 267 35.85 -32.57 19.26
C LEU A 267 35.49 -33.00 17.83
N SER A 268 35.41 -34.31 17.56
CA SER A 268 34.98 -34.82 16.26
C SER A 268 33.54 -34.41 15.89
N ILE A 269 32.65 -34.37 16.89
CA ILE A 269 31.26 -33.91 16.72
C ILE A 269 31.21 -32.41 16.43
N LEU A 270 32.01 -31.60 17.15
CA LEU A 270 32.11 -30.16 16.93
C LEU A 270 32.66 -29.83 15.53
N LEU A 271 33.72 -30.53 15.10
CA LEU A 271 34.29 -30.41 13.75
C LEU A 271 33.26 -30.76 12.68
N SER A 272 32.51 -31.85 12.84
CA SER A 272 31.44 -32.25 11.92
C SER A 272 30.32 -31.20 11.84
N ARG A 273 29.96 -30.56 12.97
CA ARG A 273 28.97 -29.48 13.00
C ARG A 273 29.46 -28.21 12.32
N ILE A 274 30.72 -27.83 12.53
CA ILE A 274 31.33 -26.65 11.88
C ILE A 274 31.43 -26.85 10.38
N ASP A 275 31.84 -28.04 9.93
CA ASP A 275 31.90 -28.36 8.51
C ASP A 275 30.52 -28.32 7.85
N ARG A 276 29.47 -28.84 8.52
CA ARG A 276 28.08 -28.70 8.05
C ARG A 276 27.66 -27.24 7.93
N MET A 277 28.04 -26.38 8.89
CA MET A 277 27.70 -24.96 8.87
C MET A 277 28.45 -24.19 7.77
N SER A 278 29.73 -24.48 7.56
CA SER A 278 30.54 -23.95 6.46
C SER A 278 29.96 -24.32 5.09
N ARG A 279 29.54 -25.58 4.92
CA ARG A 279 28.84 -26.05 3.72
C ARG A 279 27.51 -25.33 3.52
N PHE A 280 26.69 -25.19 4.56
CA PHE A 280 25.42 -24.47 4.49
C PHE A 280 25.57 -23.02 3.99
N ILE A 281 26.55 -22.30 4.56
CA ILE A 281 26.82 -20.90 4.21
C ILE A 281 27.36 -20.78 2.79
N THR A 282 28.25 -21.68 2.40
CA THR A 282 28.79 -21.74 1.04
C THR A 282 27.69 -22.01 0.01
N ASP A 283 26.80 -22.96 0.30
CA ASP A 283 25.70 -23.29 -0.58
C ASP A 283 24.70 -22.13 -0.69
N TYR A 284 24.41 -21.42 0.41
CA TYR A 284 23.57 -20.21 0.38
C TYR A 284 24.21 -19.05 -0.42
N ALA A 285 25.52 -18.84 -0.26
CA ALA A 285 26.27 -17.86 -1.07
C ALA A 285 26.26 -18.19 -2.56
N SER A 286 26.27 -19.47 -2.92
CA SER A 286 26.23 -19.90 -4.32
C SER A 286 24.95 -19.45 -5.03
N MET A 287 23.82 -19.42 -4.31
CA MET A 287 22.54 -18.91 -4.81
C MET A 287 22.59 -17.41 -5.10
N ALA A 288 23.27 -16.63 -4.25
CA ALA A 288 23.49 -15.20 -4.46
C ALA A 288 24.49 -14.89 -5.61
N ARG A 289 25.19 -15.90 -6.12
CA ARG A 289 26.28 -15.77 -7.11
C ARG A 289 25.90 -16.18 -8.54
N ILE A 290 24.67 -16.62 -8.78
CA ILE A 290 24.21 -16.97 -10.14
C ILE A 290 24.39 -15.74 -11.06
N PRO A 291 25.27 -15.81 -12.09
CA PRO A 291 25.50 -14.72 -13.02
C PRO A 291 24.28 -14.50 -13.91
N ASP A 292 24.19 -13.31 -14.51
CA ASP A 292 23.09 -13.04 -15.44
C ASP A 292 23.28 -13.84 -16.74
N PRO A 293 22.25 -14.55 -17.20
CA PRO A 293 22.38 -15.48 -18.33
C PRO A 293 22.64 -14.73 -19.63
N VAL A 294 23.67 -15.16 -20.38
CA VAL A 294 23.96 -14.63 -21.71
C VAL A 294 23.37 -15.59 -22.74
N CYS A 295 22.06 -15.50 -22.95
CA CYS A 295 21.35 -16.37 -23.88
C CYS A 295 21.74 -16.08 -25.33
N ARG A 296 22.20 -17.11 -26.05
CA ARG A 296 22.49 -17.06 -27.48
C ARG A 296 21.70 -18.15 -28.20
N PRO A 297 21.39 -18.00 -29.49
CA PRO A 297 20.86 -19.09 -30.30
C PRO A 297 21.87 -20.25 -30.28
N VAL A 298 21.41 -21.42 -29.85
CA VAL A 298 22.20 -22.65 -29.80
C VAL A 298 21.39 -23.77 -30.43
N ASP A 299 22.03 -24.53 -31.32
CA ASP A 299 21.48 -25.77 -31.88
C ASP A 299 21.19 -26.77 -30.74
N ALA A 300 19.90 -27.03 -30.51
CA ALA A 300 19.43 -27.90 -29.45
C ALA A 300 19.96 -29.34 -29.59
N CYS A 301 20.06 -29.85 -30.82
CA CYS A 301 20.54 -31.20 -31.09
C CYS A 301 22.02 -31.33 -30.77
N ALA A 302 22.83 -30.38 -31.25
CA ALA A 302 24.27 -30.36 -31.00
C ALA A 302 24.56 -30.21 -29.50
N PHE A 303 23.84 -29.33 -28.81
CA PHE A 303 23.97 -29.15 -27.36
C PHE A 303 23.60 -30.41 -26.58
N MET A 304 22.43 -31.01 -26.86
CA MET A 304 22.00 -32.24 -26.17
C MET A 304 22.97 -33.40 -26.41
N ARG A 305 23.42 -33.61 -27.66
CA ARG A 305 24.42 -34.65 -27.96
C ARG A 305 25.75 -34.45 -27.22
N ARG A 306 26.15 -33.20 -26.95
CA ARG A 306 27.35 -32.88 -26.15
C ARG A 306 27.15 -33.19 -24.67
N VAL A 307 25.98 -32.87 -24.11
CA VAL A 307 25.73 -32.91 -22.67
C VAL A 307 25.24 -34.29 -22.19
N LEU A 308 24.53 -35.04 -23.04
CA LEU A 308 23.95 -36.35 -22.69
C LEU A 308 24.92 -37.37 -22.10
N PRO A 309 26.14 -37.60 -22.66
CA PRO A 309 27.08 -38.57 -22.08
C PRO A 309 27.48 -38.23 -20.65
N PHE A 310 27.58 -36.93 -20.34
CA PHE A 310 27.86 -36.46 -18.98
C PHE A 310 26.65 -36.69 -18.06
N LEU A 311 25.43 -36.36 -18.49
CA LEU A 311 24.21 -36.61 -17.71
C LEU A 311 24.02 -38.11 -17.43
N GLU A 312 24.28 -38.97 -18.41
CA GLU A 312 24.24 -40.43 -18.25
C GLU A 312 25.24 -40.93 -17.20
N SER A 313 26.42 -40.30 -17.09
CA SER A 313 27.44 -40.66 -16.10
C SER A 313 26.98 -40.43 -14.66
N LEU A 314 26.00 -39.54 -14.44
CA LEU A 314 25.50 -39.20 -13.10
C LEU A 314 24.73 -40.36 -12.42
N ARG A 315 24.28 -41.37 -13.17
CA ARG A 315 23.64 -42.57 -12.57
C ARG A 315 24.62 -43.41 -11.74
N GLY A 316 25.93 -43.22 -11.92
CA GLY A 316 26.96 -43.96 -11.22
C GLY A 316 26.83 -45.48 -11.41
N GLN A 317 26.74 -46.21 -10.31
CA GLN A 317 26.60 -47.68 -10.31
C GLN A 317 25.13 -48.15 -10.33
N LYS A 318 24.15 -47.23 -10.28
CA LYS A 318 22.73 -47.61 -10.30
C LYS A 318 22.33 -48.11 -11.69
N GLN A 319 21.57 -49.21 -11.74
CA GLN A 319 21.04 -49.79 -12.97
C GLN A 319 19.81 -49.00 -13.45
N ILE A 320 20.03 -47.79 -13.97
CA ILE A 320 18.97 -46.93 -14.52
C ILE A 320 19.11 -46.89 -16.04
N ALA A 321 18.05 -47.26 -16.76
CA ALA A 321 17.96 -47.12 -18.21
C ALA A 321 17.84 -45.64 -18.58
N PHE A 322 18.75 -45.16 -19.43
CA PHE A 322 18.74 -43.78 -19.92
C PHE A 322 18.26 -43.80 -21.37
N VAL A 323 17.11 -43.17 -21.62
CA VAL A 323 16.46 -43.14 -22.94
C VAL A 323 16.52 -41.71 -23.47
N THR A 324 16.91 -41.55 -24.74
CA THR A 324 17.06 -40.24 -25.37
C THR A 324 16.15 -40.12 -26.58
N GLU A 325 15.34 -39.06 -26.60
CA GLU A 325 14.41 -38.73 -27.67
C GLU A 325 14.73 -37.32 -28.19
N ILE A 326 15.73 -37.21 -29.06
CA ILE A 326 16.13 -35.94 -29.67
C ILE A 326 15.56 -35.87 -31.08
N ASP A 327 14.63 -34.94 -31.31
CA ASP A 327 14.13 -34.63 -32.64
C ASP A 327 15.17 -33.79 -33.41
N GLU A 328 15.61 -34.25 -34.59
CA GLU A 328 16.55 -33.51 -35.43
C GLU A 328 16.01 -32.13 -35.87
N LYS A 329 14.70 -31.92 -35.78
CA LYS A 329 14.05 -30.63 -36.07
C LYS A 329 13.96 -29.70 -34.87
N ALA A 330 14.56 -30.04 -33.71
CA ALA A 330 14.46 -29.24 -32.48
C ALA A 330 14.91 -27.77 -32.65
N GLY A 331 15.75 -27.48 -33.65
CA GLY A 331 16.11 -26.12 -34.06
C GLY A 331 16.99 -25.39 -33.05
N GLU A 332 17.06 -24.08 -33.19
CA GLU A 332 17.82 -23.21 -32.28
C GLU A 332 16.97 -22.76 -31.09
N VAL A 333 17.57 -22.78 -29.90
CA VAL A 333 16.96 -22.25 -28.67
C VAL A 333 17.84 -21.16 -28.06
N PRO A 334 17.26 -20.08 -27.50
CA PRO A 334 18.02 -19.03 -26.83
C PRO A 334 18.42 -19.48 -25.42
N ILE A 335 19.65 -19.95 -25.24
CA ILE A 335 20.16 -20.43 -23.94
C ILE A 335 21.57 -19.94 -23.65
N ASP A 336 21.91 -19.82 -22.36
CA ASP A 336 23.29 -19.82 -21.89
C ASP A 336 23.72 -21.28 -21.69
N GLN A 337 24.69 -21.76 -22.49
CA GLN A 337 25.06 -23.17 -22.49
C GLN A 337 25.57 -23.65 -21.13
N VAL A 338 26.30 -22.82 -20.38
CA VAL A 338 26.90 -23.22 -19.10
C VAL A 338 25.83 -23.31 -18.03
N LEU A 339 24.96 -22.31 -17.96
CA LEU A 339 23.86 -22.31 -16.99
C LEU A 339 22.82 -23.38 -17.32
N MET A 340 22.55 -23.64 -18.61
CA MET A 340 21.64 -24.71 -19.02
C MET A 340 22.20 -26.10 -18.71
N GLU A 341 23.51 -26.31 -18.90
CA GLU A 341 24.17 -27.55 -18.49
C GLU A 341 24.05 -27.77 -16.98
N GLN A 342 24.18 -26.71 -16.17
CA GLN A 342 23.94 -26.76 -14.73
C GLN A 342 22.48 -27.10 -14.37
N VAL A 343 21.50 -26.53 -15.08
CA VAL A 343 20.07 -26.84 -14.92
C VAL A 343 19.81 -28.33 -15.18
N LEU A 344 20.24 -28.84 -16.34
CA LEU A 344 20.05 -30.25 -16.71
C LEU A 344 20.74 -31.20 -15.72
N THR A 345 21.94 -30.85 -15.27
CA THR A 345 22.68 -31.62 -14.27
C THR A 345 21.89 -31.76 -12.97
N ASN A 346 21.33 -30.65 -12.46
CA ASN A 346 20.54 -30.67 -11.23
C ASN A 346 19.22 -31.44 -11.41
N ILE A 347 18.56 -31.33 -12.56
CA ILE A 347 17.33 -32.07 -12.86
C ILE A 347 17.61 -33.58 -12.91
N VAL A 348 18.63 -34.01 -13.66
CA VAL A 348 18.99 -35.42 -13.79
C VAL A 348 19.47 -35.99 -12.46
N LYS A 349 20.24 -35.23 -11.67
CA LYS A 349 20.62 -35.65 -10.32
C LYS A 349 19.40 -35.87 -9.42
N ASN A 350 18.42 -34.96 -9.45
CA ASN A 350 17.17 -35.13 -8.72
C ASN A 350 16.41 -36.39 -9.16
N ALA A 351 16.35 -36.66 -10.47
CA ALA A 351 15.73 -37.86 -11.03
C ALA A 351 16.44 -39.16 -10.60
N VAL A 352 17.78 -39.23 -10.69
CA VAL A 352 18.57 -40.39 -10.24
C VAL A 352 18.36 -40.67 -8.75
N GLU A 353 18.26 -39.62 -7.94
CA GLU A 353 18.01 -39.75 -6.51
C GLU A 353 16.55 -40.09 -6.15
N ALA A 354 15.61 -40.02 -7.11
CA ALA A 354 14.21 -40.40 -6.88
C ALA A 354 14.02 -41.93 -6.85
N PHE A 355 15.01 -42.69 -7.31
CA PHE A 355 15.01 -44.15 -7.33
C PHE A 355 15.62 -44.76 -6.06
N PRO A 356 14.86 -45.57 -5.31
CA PRO A 356 15.40 -46.49 -4.31
C PRO A 356 16.42 -47.46 -4.93
N ASP A 357 17.34 -47.97 -4.13
CA ASP A 357 18.35 -48.93 -4.59
C ASP A 357 17.69 -50.24 -5.05
N GLY A 358 18.08 -50.73 -6.24
CA GLY A 358 17.52 -51.95 -6.82
C GLY A 358 16.13 -51.81 -7.45
N SER A 359 15.68 -50.58 -7.74
CA SER A 359 14.39 -50.34 -8.41
C SER A 359 14.31 -51.08 -9.76
N PRO A 360 13.34 -52.00 -9.96
CA PRO A 360 13.14 -52.66 -11.24
C PRO A 360 12.66 -51.64 -12.29
N ASP A 361 13.17 -51.77 -13.52
CA ASP A 361 12.80 -50.92 -14.67
C ASP A 361 12.99 -49.40 -14.44
N ALA A 362 13.95 -49.00 -13.61
CA ALA A 362 14.30 -47.60 -13.41
C ALA A 362 14.71 -46.95 -14.74
N ARG A 363 14.01 -45.88 -15.13
CA ARG A 363 14.15 -45.24 -16.44
C ARG A 363 14.10 -43.73 -16.32
N ILE A 364 15.08 -43.07 -16.93
CA ILE A 364 15.09 -41.62 -17.14
C ILE A 364 15.03 -41.37 -18.66
N THR A 365 14.08 -40.55 -19.09
CA THR A 365 13.89 -40.18 -20.49
C THR A 365 14.18 -38.71 -20.68
N VAL A 366 15.13 -38.37 -21.56
CA VAL A 366 15.46 -37.00 -21.94
C VAL A 366 14.93 -36.74 -23.34
N THR A 367 13.99 -35.81 -23.44
CA THR A 367 13.32 -35.44 -24.69
C THR A 367 13.70 -34.04 -25.10
N ALA A 368 14.05 -33.84 -26.38
CA ALA A 368 14.26 -32.53 -26.97
C ALA A 368 13.47 -32.42 -28.28
N ARG A 369 12.50 -31.51 -28.32
CA ARG A 369 11.62 -31.21 -29.45
C ARG A 369 11.62 -29.70 -29.72
N PRO A 370 11.09 -29.24 -30.87
CA PRO A 370 11.02 -27.81 -31.17
C PRO A 370 10.30 -27.05 -30.06
N GLY A 371 11.00 -26.14 -29.38
CA GLY A 371 10.45 -25.31 -28.30
C GLY A 371 10.14 -26.06 -26.99
N TYR A 372 10.45 -27.35 -26.86
CA TYR A 372 10.07 -28.17 -25.70
C TYR A 372 11.15 -29.18 -25.32
N TRP A 373 11.68 -29.08 -24.11
CA TRP A 373 12.57 -30.09 -23.53
C TRP A 373 11.94 -30.70 -22.27
N CYS A 374 12.16 -31.99 -22.05
CA CYS A 374 11.63 -32.70 -20.88
C CYS A 374 12.63 -33.70 -20.34
N VAL A 375 12.76 -33.76 -19.02
CA VAL A 375 13.39 -34.88 -18.31
C VAL A 375 12.29 -35.58 -17.52
N ALA A 376 12.05 -36.85 -17.83
CA ALA A 376 11.01 -37.65 -17.20
C ALA A 376 11.60 -38.87 -16.49
N ASP A 377 11.11 -39.18 -15.30
CA ASP A 377 11.52 -40.35 -14.52
C ASP A 377 10.32 -41.11 -13.95
N ASN A 378 10.47 -42.43 -13.81
CA ASN A 378 9.51 -43.31 -13.12
C ASN A 378 9.96 -43.64 -11.70
N GLY A 379 10.62 -42.69 -11.03
CA GLY A 379 11.02 -42.81 -9.63
C GLY A 379 9.85 -42.63 -8.67
N THR A 380 10.17 -42.36 -7.41
CA THR A 380 9.16 -42.11 -6.38
C THR A 380 8.32 -40.86 -6.74
N PRO A 381 6.97 -40.96 -6.81
CA PRO A 381 6.10 -39.81 -7.08
C PRO A 381 6.31 -38.67 -6.08
N ILE A 382 6.09 -37.43 -6.55
CA ILE A 382 6.09 -36.26 -5.70
C ILE A 382 4.71 -36.16 -5.01
N PRO A 383 4.62 -36.21 -3.67
CA PRO A 383 3.36 -36.01 -2.97
C PRO A 383 2.81 -34.60 -3.21
N GLU A 384 1.49 -34.46 -3.32
CA GLU A 384 0.82 -33.17 -3.61
C GLU A 384 1.14 -32.09 -2.55
N GLU A 385 1.29 -32.49 -1.29
CA GLU A 385 1.71 -31.61 -0.20
C GLU A 385 3.16 -31.12 -0.37
N THR A 386 4.05 -31.98 -0.87
CA THR A 386 5.46 -31.65 -1.12
C THR A 386 5.61 -30.74 -2.33
N ALA A 387 4.76 -30.91 -3.36
CA ALA A 387 4.78 -30.13 -4.60
C ALA A 387 4.72 -28.61 -4.36
N ARG A 388 3.96 -28.17 -3.35
CA ARG A 388 3.81 -26.76 -2.97
C ARG A 388 5.07 -26.12 -2.39
N HIS A 389 6.00 -26.94 -1.90
CA HIS A 389 7.21 -26.49 -1.20
C HIS A 389 8.49 -26.75 -2.01
N LEU A 390 8.42 -27.37 -3.19
CA LEU A 390 9.61 -27.74 -3.98
C LEU A 390 10.55 -26.59 -4.34
N PHE A 391 10.03 -25.36 -4.39
CA PHE A 391 10.80 -24.16 -4.74
C PHE A 391 11.08 -23.24 -3.54
N THR A 392 10.83 -23.69 -2.31
CA THR A 392 11.18 -22.92 -1.12
C THR A 392 12.63 -23.15 -0.70
N PRO A 393 13.37 -22.08 -0.30
CA PRO A 393 14.72 -22.18 0.28
C PRO A 393 14.88 -23.30 1.29
N PHE A 394 15.87 -24.17 1.03
CA PHE A 394 16.31 -25.26 1.92
C PHE A 394 15.30 -26.37 2.17
N PHE A 395 14.20 -26.40 1.42
CA PHE A 395 13.26 -27.50 1.51
C PHE A 395 13.85 -28.76 0.87
N SER A 396 13.93 -29.83 1.65
CA SER A 396 14.39 -31.14 1.21
C SER A 396 13.65 -32.22 2.01
N THR A 397 13.12 -33.22 1.31
CA THR A 397 12.55 -34.43 1.93
C THR A 397 13.62 -35.49 2.23
N LYS A 398 14.88 -35.22 1.89
CA LYS A 398 16.01 -36.16 1.98
C LYS A 398 16.98 -35.80 3.11
N PRO A 399 17.52 -36.80 3.86
CA PRO A 399 18.40 -36.57 5.01
C PRO A 399 19.69 -35.79 4.71
N ASP A 400 20.27 -35.97 3.52
CA ASP A 400 21.47 -35.25 3.05
C ASP A 400 21.18 -34.23 1.92
N GLY A 401 19.89 -34.00 1.63
CA GLY A 401 19.50 -33.10 0.55
C GLY A 401 19.68 -31.65 0.96
N LYS A 402 20.48 -30.90 0.19
CA LYS A 402 20.78 -29.48 0.45
C LYS A 402 19.58 -28.54 0.26
N GLY A 403 18.54 -28.96 -0.47
CA GLY A 403 17.34 -28.16 -0.74
C GLY A 403 17.59 -26.91 -1.61
N ILE A 404 18.69 -26.88 -2.37
CA ILE A 404 19.13 -25.71 -3.16
C ILE A 404 19.02 -25.95 -4.67
N GLY A 405 19.07 -27.21 -5.11
CA GLY A 405 19.11 -27.57 -6.54
C GLY A 405 17.92 -27.04 -7.34
N LEU A 406 16.70 -27.23 -6.84
CA LEU A 406 15.46 -26.76 -7.51
C LEU A 406 15.34 -25.23 -7.55
N ILE A 407 15.91 -24.54 -6.57
CA ILE A 407 15.91 -23.07 -6.51
C ILE A 407 16.91 -22.50 -7.51
N VAL A 408 18.09 -23.12 -7.63
CA VAL A 408 19.06 -22.75 -8.65
C VAL A 408 18.45 -22.93 -10.04
N ILE A 409 17.75 -24.04 -10.27
CA ILE A 409 17.00 -24.26 -11.52
C ILE A 409 15.97 -23.16 -11.73
N HIS A 410 15.14 -22.88 -10.73
CA HIS A 410 14.11 -21.84 -10.78
C HIS A 410 14.71 -20.47 -11.14
N GLU A 411 15.78 -20.05 -10.46
CA GLU A 411 16.42 -18.74 -10.69
C GLU A 411 17.04 -18.65 -12.08
N ILE A 412 17.75 -19.69 -12.54
CA ILE A 412 18.37 -19.70 -13.88
C ILE A 412 17.29 -19.63 -14.96
N LEU A 413 16.25 -20.48 -14.89
CA LEU A 413 15.21 -20.54 -15.91
C LEU A 413 14.36 -19.27 -15.94
N THR A 414 14.01 -18.73 -14.77
CA THR A 414 13.27 -17.47 -14.64
C THR A 414 14.04 -16.31 -15.26
N ARG A 415 15.34 -16.17 -14.93
CA ARG A 415 16.19 -15.11 -15.52
C ARG A 415 16.44 -15.29 -17.01
N SER A 416 16.44 -16.54 -17.49
CA SER A 416 16.57 -16.84 -18.92
C SER A 416 15.26 -16.66 -19.70
N GLY A 417 14.15 -16.35 -19.01
CA GLY A 417 12.83 -16.19 -19.61
C GLY A 417 12.20 -17.50 -20.12
N ILE A 418 12.66 -18.64 -19.61
CA ILE A 418 12.19 -19.99 -19.98
C ILE A 418 11.08 -20.39 -19.03
N ARG A 419 9.91 -20.77 -19.56
CA ARG A 419 8.82 -21.31 -18.73
C ARG A 419 9.09 -22.77 -18.41
N PHE A 420 8.75 -23.22 -17.21
CA PHE A 420 8.95 -24.61 -16.80
C PHE A 420 7.84 -25.10 -15.88
N SER A 421 7.67 -26.42 -15.82
CA SER A 421 6.77 -27.13 -14.91
C SER A 421 7.48 -28.35 -14.33
N LEU A 422 7.14 -28.68 -13.08
CA LEU A 422 7.56 -29.92 -12.43
C LEU A 422 6.35 -30.54 -11.75
N GLY A 423 6.06 -31.79 -12.07
CA GLY A 423 4.97 -32.53 -11.45
C GLY A 423 4.97 -34.00 -11.80
N THR A 424 4.28 -34.81 -10.99
CA THR A 424 4.01 -36.21 -11.29
C THR A 424 2.64 -36.33 -11.93
N GLY A 425 2.56 -36.95 -13.10
CA GLY A 425 1.30 -37.19 -13.80
C GLY A 425 0.49 -38.32 -13.16
N GLU A 426 -0.76 -38.49 -13.60
CA GLU A 426 -1.62 -39.62 -13.19
C GLU A 426 -1.01 -40.99 -13.55
N ASP A 427 -0.08 -41.00 -14.51
CA ASP A 427 0.69 -42.16 -14.92
C ASP A 427 1.87 -42.50 -13.99
N GLY A 428 2.04 -41.73 -12.90
CA GLY A 428 3.11 -41.93 -11.92
C GLY A 428 4.49 -41.48 -12.42
N ILE A 429 4.58 -40.84 -13.59
CA ILE A 429 5.84 -40.35 -14.15
C ILE A 429 6.03 -38.90 -13.74
N THR A 430 7.18 -38.61 -13.12
CA THR A 430 7.59 -37.26 -12.77
C THR A 430 8.25 -36.61 -13.99
N ARG A 431 7.77 -35.42 -14.36
CA ARG A 431 8.26 -34.67 -15.53
C ARG A 431 8.74 -33.30 -15.10
N PHE A 432 9.97 -32.96 -15.49
CA PHE A 432 10.45 -31.59 -15.51
C PHE A 432 10.44 -31.10 -16.95
N GLU A 433 9.55 -30.16 -17.26
CA GLU A 433 9.32 -29.65 -18.62
C GLU A 433 9.81 -28.22 -18.73
N MET A 434 10.41 -27.89 -19.88
CA MET A 434 10.92 -26.57 -20.23
C MET A 434 10.38 -26.15 -21.59
N PHE A 435 9.82 -24.94 -21.66
CA PHE A 435 9.21 -24.36 -22.85
C PHE A 435 10.00 -23.14 -23.30
N PHE A 436 10.53 -23.22 -24.52
CA PHE A 436 11.37 -22.20 -25.14
C PHE A 436 10.57 -21.40 -26.16
N LYS A 437 10.87 -20.10 -26.28
CA LYS A 437 10.39 -19.30 -27.41
C LYS A 437 11.23 -19.69 -28.63
N THR A 438 10.63 -20.41 -29.59
CA THR A 438 11.31 -20.76 -30.84
C THR A 438 11.65 -19.48 -31.60
N ILE A 439 12.92 -19.34 -31.99
CA ILE A 439 13.34 -18.26 -32.89
C ILE A 439 12.88 -18.69 -34.28
N GLN A 440 11.89 -17.99 -34.85
CA GLN A 440 11.41 -18.23 -36.21
C GLN A 440 12.44 -17.80 -37.25
#